data_AF-A0A0M8P773-F1
#
_entry.id   AF-A0A0M8P773-F1
#
_cell.length_a   1.000
_cell.length_b   1.000
_cell.length_c   1.000
_cell.angle_alpha   90.00
_cell.angle_beta   90.00
_cell.angle_gamma   90.00
#
_symmetry.space_group_name_H-M   'P 1'
#
loop_
_entity.id
_entity.type
_entity.pdbx_description
1 polymer ?
#
loop_
_entity_poly.entity_id
_entity_poly.type
_entity_poly.pdbx_seq_one_letter_code
_entity_poly.pdbx_strand_id
1 'polypeptide(L)'
;MLVLLVLLSGETSGNFRYLVREPSLPYEAWEIVFYATLTSLTSEELDFIYDDDLEHPASKKTLSTLRLVNRIWNRVATPLLFRYIQAVVGYSAGRPLDSILKISESPYALYVRDVHFGFVGSWLPGLDYDRYIDDLAAGALPVLISRFQNIQTFRLQSPTVVDTFSEEGQMTPLMLSKLTSSLVNTLRFVSVPRLRCLHLSLPTTAEFARFFESSGYARDFTEIFGEIEELHITINDSTGSDGRRHPKWPRSVIKTRYPLDPFAPYLIQLISHAKRLKVFNLESRAWFDVSDLKADAFSRLKSFRLEGVRIKHETLRKIFIQAHDELRRVQLTDIRLMTGTWESVFGGHMALPPCKLSWLSVEGCGYSRTGTSAQHIGYSLSHPAAFSTMHGPDWLTYAEWKSLVNANRCRREMPKCVYCSFPPPHQPTVP
;
A
#
# COMPACT_ATOMS: atom_id res chain seq x y z
N MET A 1 -38.67 2.49 -9.95
CA MET A 1 -40.08 2.90 -9.87
C MET A 1 -40.11 4.42 -9.89
N LEU A 2 -40.42 4.99 -11.06
CA LEU A 2 -40.57 6.43 -11.32
C LEU A 2 -41.67 7.04 -10.45
N VAL A 3 -41.55 8.32 -10.07
CA VAL A 3 -42.59 9.34 -10.33
C VAL A 3 -41.92 10.71 -10.51
N LEU A 4 -42.22 11.34 -11.64
CA LEU A 4 -41.89 12.70 -12.05
C LEU A 4 -43.21 13.34 -12.51
N LEU A 5 -43.61 14.49 -11.95
CA LEU A 5 -44.75 15.35 -12.34
C LEU A 5 -44.65 16.64 -11.47
N VAL A 6 -44.87 17.90 -11.89
CA VAL A 6 -45.22 18.49 -13.20
C VAL A 6 -45.16 20.04 -13.09
N LEU A 7 -45.01 20.74 -14.23
CA LEU A 7 -45.36 22.15 -14.60
C LEU A 7 -44.54 23.31 -13.94
N LEU A 8 -43.80 24.19 -14.63
CA LEU A 8 -44.04 25.13 -15.76
C LEU A 8 -44.96 26.35 -15.49
N SER A 9 -44.49 27.50 -16.01
CA SER A 9 -45.06 28.88 -16.05
C SER A 9 -44.81 29.72 -14.79
N GLY A 10 -44.51 31.01 -14.83
CA GLY A 10 -44.42 32.01 -15.90
C GLY A 10 -44.16 33.37 -15.23
N GLU A 11 -43.55 34.28 -15.97
CA GLU A 11 -43.09 35.65 -15.67
C GLU A 11 -43.75 36.47 -14.53
N THR A 12 -42.97 37.33 -13.86
CA THR A 12 -43.11 38.80 -13.95
C THR A 12 -42.02 39.54 -13.16
N SER A 13 -41.66 40.72 -13.68
CA SER A 13 -40.57 41.59 -13.26
C SER A 13 -40.76 42.22 -11.88
N GLY A 14 -39.67 42.46 -11.17
CA GLY A 14 -39.66 43.31 -9.98
C GLY A 14 -38.24 43.50 -9.44
N ASN A 15 -37.79 44.75 -9.36
CA ASN A 15 -36.50 45.16 -8.80
C ASN A 15 -36.23 44.53 -7.43
N PHE A 16 -35.31 43.56 -7.41
CA PHE A 16 -34.61 43.13 -6.21
C PHE A 16 -33.10 43.31 -6.43
N ARG A 17 -32.48 44.19 -5.63
CA ARG A 17 -31.07 44.08 -5.28
C ARG A 17 -30.88 42.80 -4.45
N TYR A 18 -30.76 41.65 -5.09
CA TYR A 18 -30.45 40.36 -4.46
C TYR A 18 -29.61 39.49 -5.41
N LEU A 19 -28.62 38.83 -4.81
CA LEU A 19 -27.73 37.79 -5.37
C LEU A 19 -28.50 36.75 -6.21
N VAL A 20 -28.33 36.65 -7.53
CA VAL A 20 -28.94 35.53 -8.29
C VAL A 20 -28.10 35.06 -9.49
N ARG A 21 -27.64 33.81 -9.32
CA ARG A 21 -27.29 32.71 -10.25
C ARG A 21 -26.66 33.02 -11.61
N GLU A 22 -25.45 32.49 -11.79
CA GLU A 22 -25.09 31.80 -13.04
C GLU A 22 -25.42 30.31 -12.94
N PRO A 23 -25.72 29.64 -14.08
CA PRO A 23 -26.57 28.47 -14.13
C PRO A 23 -25.90 27.30 -13.43
N SER A 24 -26.55 26.81 -12.38
CA SER A 24 -26.35 25.45 -11.93
C SER A 24 -26.46 24.56 -13.17
N LEU A 25 -25.42 23.75 -13.41
CA LEU A 25 -25.42 22.70 -14.41
C LEU A 25 -26.80 22.01 -14.44
N PRO A 26 -27.32 21.63 -15.62
CA PRO A 26 -28.55 20.87 -15.73
C PRO A 26 -28.53 19.69 -14.76
N TYR A 27 -29.69 19.29 -14.23
CA TYR A 27 -29.77 18.16 -13.30
C TYR A 27 -29.09 16.90 -13.89
N GLU A 28 -29.19 16.73 -15.21
CA GLU A 28 -28.57 15.68 -15.98
C GLU A 28 -27.03 15.74 -15.91
N ALA A 29 -26.44 16.93 -15.86
CA ALA A 29 -24.99 17.10 -15.67
C ALA A 29 -24.56 16.85 -14.21
N TRP A 30 -25.43 17.11 -13.22
CA TRP A 30 -25.21 16.68 -11.83
C TRP A 30 -25.29 15.17 -11.67
N GLU A 31 -26.24 14.52 -12.34
CA GLU A 31 -26.32 13.06 -12.43
C GLU A 31 -25.12 12.49 -13.17
N ILE A 32 -24.66 13.07 -14.29
CA ILE A 32 -23.47 12.59 -14.99
C ILE A 32 -22.21 12.69 -14.12
N VAL A 33 -22.04 13.76 -13.34
CA VAL A 33 -20.90 13.88 -12.41
C VAL A 33 -21.03 12.91 -11.23
N PHE A 34 -22.23 12.74 -10.69
CA PHE A 34 -22.52 11.80 -9.58
C PHE A 34 -22.39 10.34 -10.02
N TYR A 35 -22.87 9.99 -11.21
CA TYR A 35 -22.70 8.67 -11.81
C TYR A 35 -21.28 8.46 -12.28
N ALA A 36 -20.58 9.43 -12.89
CA ALA A 36 -19.17 9.26 -13.25
C ALA A 36 -18.26 9.04 -12.02
N THR A 37 -18.64 9.56 -10.85
CA THR A 37 -17.99 9.25 -9.57
C THR A 37 -18.46 7.94 -8.92
N LEU A 38 -19.59 7.37 -9.37
CA LEU A 38 -20.11 6.06 -8.94
C LEU A 38 -19.81 4.91 -9.93
N THR A 39 -19.51 5.19 -11.19
CA THR A 39 -19.35 4.22 -12.30
C THR A 39 -17.91 4.00 -12.73
N SER A 40 -16.92 4.58 -12.05
CA SER A 40 -15.52 4.18 -12.24
C SER A 40 -15.25 2.87 -11.49
N LEU A 41 -15.68 1.76 -12.10
CA LEU A 41 -15.28 0.38 -11.82
C LEU A 41 -15.59 -0.15 -10.41
N THR A 42 -16.27 -1.31 -10.37
CA THR A 42 -16.63 -2.11 -9.20
C THR A 42 -15.68 -1.98 -8.01
N SER A 43 -16.15 -1.29 -6.98
CA SER A 43 -15.45 -0.80 -5.78
C SER A 43 -14.82 -1.86 -4.86
N GLU A 44 -14.77 -3.13 -5.26
CA GLU A 44 -14.16 -4.21 -4.47
C GLU A 44 -12.72 -4.53 -4.88
N GLU A 45 -12.30 -4.09 -6.08
CA GLU A 45 -10.94 -4.37 -6.56
C GLU A 45 -9.90 -3.38 -6.01
N LEU A 46 -10.32 -2.21 -5.52
CA LEU A 46 -9.46 -1.11 -5.06
C LEU A 46 -9.00 -1.21 -3.59
N ASP A 47 -9.54 -2.14 -2.81
CA ASP A 47 -9.32 -2.32 -1.36
C ASP A 47 -7.87 -2.66 -0.90
N PHE A 48 -6.86 -2.58 -1.77
CA PHE A 48 -5.47 -2.77 -1.35
C PHE A 48 -4.81 -1.51 -0.79
N ILE A 49 -5.38 -0.34 -1.11
CA ILE A 49 -4.82 0.96 -0.80
C ILE A 49 -5.99 1.83 -0.36
N TYR A 50 -5.87 2.40 0.82
CA TYR A 50 -6.75 3.49 1.21
C TYR A 50 -6.70 4.57 0.13
N ASP A 51 -7.85 4.82 -0.53
CA ASP A 51 -8.19 6.10 -1.14
C ASP A 51 -7.35 6.57 -2.36
N ASP A 52 -6.89 5.67 -3.24
CA ASP A 52 -6.20 6.07 -4.48
C ASP A 52 -7.10 6.86 -5.46
N ASP A 53 -8.43 6.73 -5.36
CA ASP A 53 -9.35 7.49 -6.21
C ASP A 53 -9.29 8.99 -5.90
N LEU A 54 -9.11 9.39 -4.63
CA LEU A 54 -8.88 10.78 -4.26
C LEU A 54 -7.44 11.24 -4.52
N GLU A 55 -6.49 10.31 -4.54
CA GLU A 55 -5.10 10.59 -4.94
C GLU A 55 -4.96 10.82 -6.46
N HIS A 56 -5.85 10.23 -7.26
CA HIS A 56 -5.80 10.31 -8.72
C HIS A 56 -5.82 11.78 -9.20
N PRO A 57 -4.89 12.20 -10.09
CA PRO A 57 -4.77 13.59 -10.51
C PRO A 57 -6.08 14.17 -11.08
N ALA A 58 -6.87 13.35 -11.78
CA ALA A 58 -8.16 13.77 -12.31
C ALA A 58 -9.18 14.09 -11.21
N SER A 59 -9.19 13.33 -10.12
CA SER A 59 -10.08 13.54 -8.98
C SER A 59 -9.70 14.78 -8.19
N LYS A 60 -8.40 15.01 -7.93
CA LYS A 60 -7.93 16.26 -7.31
C LYS A 60 -8.24 17.48 -8.16
N LYS A 61 -8.09 17.38 -9.47
CA LYS A 61 -8.48 18.44 -10.41
C LYS A 61 -9.98 18.72 -10.32
N THR A 62 -10.80 17.68 -10.32
CA THR A 62 -12.26 17.77 -10.19
C THR A 62 -12.66 18.44 -8.87
N LEU A 63 -12.09 18.01 -7.74
CA LEU A 63 -12.35 18.61 -6.43
C LEU A 63 -11.91 20.08 -6.36
N SER A 64 -10.78 20.41 -6.98
CA SER A 64 -10.29 21.79 -7.06
C SER A 64 -11.24 22.67 -7.86
N THR A 65 -11.77 22.17 -8.98
CA THR A 65 -12.80 22.87 -9.77
C THR A 65 -14.10 23.01 -9.00
N LEU A 66 -14.61 21.92 -8.38
CA LEU A 66 -15.83 21.94 -7.57
C LEU A 66 -15.76 22.97 -6.45
N ARG A 67 -14.61 23.10 -5.79
CA ARG A 67 -14.38 24.09 -4.74
C ARG A 67 -14.62 25.55 -5.18
N LEU A 68 -14.49 25.83 -6.47
CA LEU A 68 -14.69 27.17 -7.05
C LEU A 68 -16.12 27.42 -7.55
N VAL A 69 -16.95 26.38 -7.68
CA VAL A 69 -18.31 26.49 -8.25
C VAL A 69 -19.22 27.32 -7.35
N ASN A 70 -19.34 26.97 -6.06
CA ASN A 70 -20.11 27.75 -5.08
C ASN A 70 -19.71 27.39 -3.64
N ARG A 71 -20.30 28.07 -2.64
CA ARG A 71 -20.02 27.86 -1.21
C ARG A 71 -20.31 26.44 -0.71
N ILE A 72 -21.33 25.77 -1.26
CA ILE A 72 -21.71 24.41 -0.85
C ILE A 72 -20.64 23.43 -1.32
N TRP A 73 -20.28 23.49 -2.60
CA TRP A 73 -19.21 22.66 -3.16
C TRP A 73 -17.85 22.97 -2.54
N ASN A 74 -17.58 24.23 -2.21
CA ASN A 74 -16.42 24.60 -1.44
C ASN A 74 -16.37 23.86 -0.09
N ARG A 75 -17.49 23.83 0.64
CA ARG A 75 -17.58 23.16 1.94
C ARG A 75 -17.42 21.64 1.86
N VAL A 76 -17.88 21.01 0.78
CA VAL A 76 -17.78 19.55 0.56
C VAL A 76 -16.41 19.14 0.02
N ALA A 77 -15.91 19.85 -0.99
CA ALA A 77 -14.67 19.50 -1.68
C ALA A 77 -13.41 19.81 -0.85
N THR A 78 -13.45 20.87 -0.02
CA THR A 78 -12.29 21.29 0.77
C THR A 78 -11.78 20.19 1.72
N PRO A 79 -12.61 19.56 2.58
CA PRO A 79 -12.16 18.46 3.42
C PRO A 79 -11.55 17.29 2.66
N LEU A 80 -12.12 16.96 1.49
CA LEU A 80 -11.63 15.86 0.65
C LEU A 80 -10.28 16.19 0.01
N LEU A 81 -10.12 17.42 -0.48
CA LEU A 81 -8.88 17.88 -1.12
C LEU A 81 -7.71 17.92 -0.13
N PHE A 82 -7.94 18.33 1.11
CA PHE A 82 -6.92 18.42 2.15
C PHE A 82 -6.76 17.15 2.98
N ARG A 83 -7.51 16.08 2.67
CA ARG A 83 -7.44 14.82 3.41
C ARG A 83 -6.07 14.15 3.29
N TYR A 84 -5.49 14.20 2.09
CA TYR A 84 -4.19 13.63 1.76
C TYR A 84 -3.24 14.75 1.30
N ILE A 85 -2.09 14.87 1.96
CA ILE A 85 -1.06 15.85 1.61
C ILE A 85 0.26 15.14 1.40
N GLN A 86 0.96 15.52 0.35
CA GLN A 86 2.31 15.04 0.04
C GLN A 86 3.31 16.19 0.13
N ALA A 87 4.43 15.92 0.80
CA ALA A 87 5.62 16.75 0.81
C ALA A 87 6.77 15.85 0.31
N VAL A 88 6.86 15.70 -1.01
CA VAL A 88 7.82 14.80 -1.65
C VAL A 88 8.72 15.53 -2.64
N VAL A 89 9.97 15.12 -2.72
CA VAL A 89 10.97 15.65 -3.66
C VAL A 89 11.06 14.72 -4.89
N GLY A 90 11.08 15.26 -6.11
CA GLY A 90 11.26 14.42 -7.31
C GLY A 90 10.67 14.94 -8.64
N TYR A 91 9.59 15.72 -8.59
CA TYR A 91 8.86 16.15 -9.80
C TYR A 91 9.12 17.60 -10.24
N SER A 92 9.64 18.45 -9.35
CA SER A 92 9.88 19.88 -9.65
C SER A 92 10.79 20.52 -8.60
N ALA A 93 11.42 21.64 -8.95
CA ALA A 93 12.37 22.40 -8.12
C ALA A 93 11.73 23.15 -6.92
N GLY A 94 10.54 22.76 -6.48
CA GLY A 94 9.84 23.39 -5.37
C GLY A 94 10.35 22.94 -4.00
N ARG A 95 10.05 23.72 -2.94
CA ARG A 95 10.27 23.33 -1.55
C ARG A 95 9.00 22.69 -0.98
N PRO A 96 8.88 21.36 -0.96
CA PRO A 96 7.65 20.69 -0.51
C PRO A 96 7.34 20.96 0.96
N LEU A 97 8.38 21.07 1.81
CA LEU A 97 8.23 21.35 3.24
C LEU A 97 7.60 22.72 3.52
N ASP A 98 8.00 23.76 2.79
CA ASP A 98 7.42 25.10 2.93
C ASP A 98 5.91 25.11 2.63
N SER A 99 5.49 24.30 1.65
CA SER A 99 4.08 24.21 1.24
C SER A 99 3.24 23.50 2.29
N ILE A 100 3.70 22.36 2.82
CA ILE A 100 2.99 21.63 3.87
C ILE A 100 2.99 22.40 5.20
N LEU A 101 4.04 23.17 5.51
CA LEU A 101 4.09 24.06 6.66
C LEU A 101 3.00 25.12 6.60
N LYS A 102 2.81 25.78 5.45
CA LYS A 102 1.69 26.73 5.25
C LYS A 102 0.33 26.08 5.46
N ILE A 103 0.15 24.82 5.04
CA ILE A 103 -1.10 24.10 5.28
C ILE A 103 -1.28 23.78 6.77
N SER A 104 -0.19 23.41 7.46
CA SER A 104 -0.20 23.14 8.91
C SER A 104 -0.61 24.36 9.75
N GLU A 105 -0.40 25.57 9.23
CA GLU A 105 -0.75 26.84 9.88
C GLU A 105 -2.13 27.35 9.46
N SER A 106 -2.77 26.66 8.52
CA SER A 106 -4.08 27.03 7.98
C SER A 106 -5.22 26.31 8.73
N PRO A 107 -6.47 26.81 8.64
CA PRO A 107 -7.63 26.10 9.16
C PRO A 107 -7.88 24.74 8.45
N TYR A 108 -7.17 24.43 7.36
CA TYR A 108 -7.32 23.16 6.67
C TYR A 108 -6.52 22.02 7.31
N ALA A 109 -5.59 22.31 8.23
CA ALA A 109 -4.80 21.30 8.95
C ALA A 109 -5.68 20.26 9.67
N LEU A 110 -6.88 20.66 10.11
CA LEU A 110 -7.83 19.76 10.77
C LEU A 110 -8.44 18.69 9.85
N TYR A 111 -8.40 18.88 8.54
CA TYR A 111 -8.90 17.88 7.57
C TYR A 111 -7.87 16.83 7.20
N VAL A 112 -6.59 17.06 7.52
CA VAL A 112 -5.48 16.18 7.15
C VAL A 112 -5.59 14.85 7.91
N ARG A 113 -5.64 13.75 7.15
CA ARG A 113 -5.71 12.37 7.65
C ARG A 113 -4.53 11.53 7.18
N ASP A 114 -3.97 11.83 6.01
CA ASP A 114 -2.86 11.09 5.42
C ASP A 114 -1.77 12.07 5.00
N VAL A 115 -0.54 11.80 5.43
CA VAL A 115 0.64 12.60 5.13
C VAL A 115 1.73 11.73 4.53
N HIS A 116 2.25 12.17 3.39
CA HIS A 116 3.28 11.48 2.64
C HIS A 116 4.55 12.33 2.55
N PHE A 117 5.64 11.83 3.14
CA PHE A 117 6.97 12.41 3.07
C PHE A 117 7.92 11.52 2.28
N GLY A 118 8.88 12.12 1.59
CA GLY A 118 9.98 11.38 1.01
C GLY A 118 10.30 11.79 -0.41
N PHE A 119 10.57 10.82 -1.26
CA PHE A 119 11.08 11.03 -2.60
C PHE A 119 10.23 10.26 -3.62
N VAL A 120 10.00 10.86 -4.78
CA VAL A 120 9.30 10.19 -5.87
C VAL A 120 10.16 10.17 -7.12
N GLY A 121 10.10 9.05 -7.83
CA GLY A 121 10.87 8.82 -9.04
C GLY A 121 12.33 8.52 -8.76
N SER A 122 13.12 8.65 -9.82
CA SER A 122 14.55 8.44 -9.83
C SER A 122 15.29 9.49 -8.98
N TRP A 123 16.36 9.10 -8.31
CA TRP A 123 17.30 10.03 -7.69
C TRP A 123 18.01 10.84 -8.77
N LEU A 124 17.73 12.15 -8.84
CA LEU A 124 18.26 13.07 -9.85
C LEU A 124 19.13 14.14 -9.18
N PRO A 125 20.35 14.39 -9.68
CA PRO A 125 21.20 15.43 -9.13
C PRO A 125 20.53 16.81 -9.20
N GLY A 126 20.79 17.66 -8.21
CA GLY A 126 20.30 19.06 -8.18
C GLY A 126 18.92 19.28 -7.53
N LEU A 127 18.31 18.25 -6.93
CA LEU A 127 17.01 18.35 -6.24
C LEU A 127 17.09 18.63 -4.72
N ASP A 128 18.23 19.13 -4.24
CA ASP A 128 18.45 19.60 -2.86
C ASP A 128 18.04 18.57 -1.77
N TYR A 129 18.30 17.28 -2.04
CA TYR A 129 17.88 16.16 -1.18
C TYR A 129 18.47 16.23 0.23
N ASP A 130 19.75 16.61 0.34
CA ASP A 130 20.44 16.76 1.63
C ASP A 130 19.70 17.75 2.52
N ARG A 131 19.38 18.93 1.97
CA ARG A 131 18.64 19.96 2.68
C ARG A 131 17.26 19.47 3.11
N TYR A 132 16.52 18.80 2.23
CA TYR A 132 15.20 18.25 2.58
C TYR A 132 15.28 17.27 3.76
N ILE A 133 16.27 16.38 3.77
CA ILE A 133 16.50 15.43 4.87
C ILE A 133 16.92 16.16 6.14
N ASP A 134 17.82 17.14 6.02
CA ASP A 134 18.29 17.93 7.14
C ASP A 134 17.16 18.75 7.76
N ASP A 135 16.28 19.35 6.96
CA ASP A 135 15.10 20.10 7.45
C ASP A 135 14.12 19.16 8.19
N LEU A 136 13.89 17.95 7.67
CA LEU A 136 13.10 16.92 8.35
C LEU A 136 13.75 16.51 9.69
N ALA A 137 15.07 16.30 9.70
CA ALA A 137 15.82 15.89 10.89
C ALA A 137 15.96 17.01 11.92
N ALA A 138 16.01 18.27 11.49
CA ALA A 138 16.12 19.46 12.33
C ALA A 138 14.82 19.81 13.08
N GLY A 139 13.72 19.09 12.81
CA GLY A 139 12.48 19.20 13.60
C GLY A 139 11.24 19.57 12.79
N ALA A 140 11.31 19.69 11.46
CA ALA A 140 10.11 19.95 10.65
C ALA A 140 9.06 18.83 10.82
N LEU A 141 9.50 17.57 10.89
CA LEU A 141 8.59 16.43 10.99
C LEU A 141 7.80 16.42 12.32
N PRO A 142 8.43 16.54 13.51
CA PRO A 142 7.69 16.69 14.77
C PRO A 142 6.68 17.84 14.76
N VAL A 143 7.06 19.01 14.23
CA VAL A 143 6.19 20.19 14.16
C VAL A 143 4.96 19.90 13.30
N LEU A 144 5.16 19.37 12.09
CA LEU A 144 4.05 19.04 11.18
C LEU A 144 3.09 18.01 11.77
N ILE A 145 3.63 16.93 12.34
CA ILE A 145 2.82 15.86 12.93
C ILE A 145 2.04 16.36 14.15
N SER A 146 2.61 17.24 14.97
CA SER A 146 1.89 17.83 16.11
C SER A 146 0.70 18.73 15.69
N ARG A 147 0.80 19.38 14.53
CA ARG A 147 -0.24 20.29 14.00
C ARG A 147 -1.37 19.53 13.29
N PHE A 148 -1.05 18.39 12.68
CA PHE A 148 -2.04 17.54 12.04
C PHE A 148 -2.65 16.53 13.03
N GLN A 149 -3.45 17.04 13.97
CA GLN A 149 -4.04 16.27 15.09
C GLN A 149 -4.93 15.07 14.67
N ASN A 150 -5.30 15.03 13.40
CA ASN A 150 -6.26 14.11 12.83
C ASN A 150 -5.62 13.01 11.96
N ILE A 151 -4.29 12.95 11.90
CA ILE A 151 -3.53 11.95 11.14
C ILE A 151 -3.94 10.53 11.53
N GLN A 152 -4.17 9.73 10.50
CA GLN A 152 -4.48 8.31 10.55
C GLN A 152 -3.45 7.48 9.79
N THR A 153 -2.87 8.06 8.74
CA THR A 153 -1.89 7.42 7.87
C THR A 153 -0.63 8.26 7.79
N PHE A 154 0.51 7.61 7.96
CA PHE A 154 1.81 8.23 7.75
C PHE A 154 2.58 7.42 6.71
N ARG A 155 3.06 8.09 5.67
CA ARG A 155 3.83 7.46 4.59
C ARG A 155 5.24 8.06 4.53
N LEU A 156 6.25 7.20 4.59
CA LEU A 156 7.64 7.53 4.32
C LEU A 156 8.11 6.77 3.09
N GLN A 157 8.51 7.50 2.05
CA GLN A 157 9.05 6.92 0.84
C GLN A 157 10.51 7.28 0.65
N SER A 158 11.40 6.31 0.77
CA SER A 158 12.76 6.43 0.23
C SER A 158 12.73 6.33 -1.31
N PRO A 159 13.70 6.96 -1.99
CA PRO A 159 13.75 6.93 -3.44
C PRO A 159 14.02 5.51 -3.93
N THR A 160 13.48 5.16 -5.10
CA THR A 160 13.95 3.99 -5.81
C THR A 160 15.37 4.26 -6.30
N VAL A 161 16.34 3.46 -5.85
CA VAL A 161 17.74 3.63 -6.27
C VAL A 161 17.83 3.44 -7.79
N VAL A 162 18.42 4.42 -8.46
CA VAL A 162 18.64 4.40 -9.90
C VAL A 162 19.96 3.69 -10.18
N ASP A 163 20.05 3.01 -11.32
CA ASP A 163 21.30 2.48 -11.87
C ASP A 163 22.25 3.62 -12.30
N THR A 164 22.73 4.42 -11.34
CA THR A 164 23.77 5.43 -11.56
C THR A 164 25.11 4.90 -11.11
N PHE A 165 26.12 5.01 -11.98
CA PHE A 165 27.51 4.65 -11.70
C PHE A 165 28.23 5.65 -10.78
N SER A 166 27.55 6.72 -10.35
CA SER A 166 28.12 7.78 -9.51
C SER A 166 27.61 7.67 -8.08
N GLU A 167 28.52 7.69 -7.11
CA GLU A 167 28.19 7.76 -5.68
C GLU A 167 27.43 9.05 -5.32
N GLU A 168 27.68 10.14 -6.05
CA GLU A 168 26.98 11.43 -5.88
C GLU A 168 25.51 11.35 -6.33
N GLY A 169 25.18 10.36 -7.16
CA GLY A 169 23.84 10.09 -7.68
C GLY A 169 23.05 9.07 -6.85
N GLN A 170 23.47 8.77 -5.62
CA GLN A 170 22.81 7.78 -4.76
C GLN A 170 22.53 8.33 -3.36
N MET A 171 21.48 7.81 -2.74
CA MET A 171 21.21 8.05 -1.32
C MET A 171 22.31 7.40 -0.48
N THR A 172 22.91 8.16 0.44
CA THR A 172 23.96 7.63 1.31
C THR A 172 23.37 6.96 2.56
N PRO A 173 24.10 6.01 3.18
CA PRO A 173 23.79 5.46 4.50
C PRO A 173 23.45 6.52 5.58
N LEU A 174 24.20 7.64 5.58
CA LEU A 174 24.01 8.70 6.57
C LEU A 174 22.68 9.42 6.36
N MET A 175 22.34 9.73 5.10
CA MET A 175 21.07 10.35 4.73
C MET A 175 19.89 9.46 5.11
N LEU A 176 19.99 8.16 4.84
CA LEU A 176 18.96 7.18 5.20
C LEU A 176 18.76 7.14 6.72
N SER A 177 19.85 7.03 7.47
CA SER A 177 19.82 7.04 8.94
C SER A 177 19.20 8.31 9.51
N LYS A 178 19.52 9.49 8.96
CA LYS A 178 18.92 10.77 9.39
C LYS A 178 17.41 10.78 9.16
N LEU A 179 16.97 10.34 7.97
CA LEU A 179 15.56 10.31 7.60
C LEU A 179 14.75 9.36 8.50
N THR A 180 15.24 8.14 8.70
CA THR A 180 14.57 7.13 9.53
C THR A 180 14.61 7.49 11.00
N SER A 181 15.72 8.06 11.50
CA SER A 181 15.82 8.57 12.87
C SER A 181 14.83 9.71 13.13
N SER A 182 14.65 10.63 12.17
CA SER A 182 13.64 11.69 12.27
C SER A 182 12.23 11.11 12.42
N LEU A 183 11.89 10.08 11.62
CA LEU A 183 10.62 9.36 11.74
C LEU A 183 10.47 8.70 13.11
N VAL A 184 11.44 7.87 13.51
CA VAL A 184 11.40 7.11 14.77
C VAL A 184 11.25 8.05 15.95
N ASN A 185 12.05 9.12 15.99
CA ASN A 185 11.99 10.13 17.04
C ASN A 185 10.64 10.86 17.03
N THR A 186 10.13 11.25 15.87
CA THR A 186 8.81 11.91 15.78
C THR A 186 7.72 11.03 16.37
N LEU A 187 7.65 9.76 15.95
CA LEU A 187 6.63 8.84 16.45
C LEU A 187 6.77 8.56 17.95
N ARG A 188 7.99 8.54 18.48
CA ARG A 188 8.23 8.36 19.92
C ARG A 188 7.80 9.55 20.75
N PHE A 189 8.15 10.76 20.34
CA PHE A 189 7.97 11.97 21.14
C PHE A 189 6.67 12.74 20.85
N VAL A 190 6.05 12.58 19.68
CA VAL A 190 4.84 13.32 19.29
C VAL A 190 3.60 12.44 19.36
N SER A 191 2.63 12.85 20.17
CA SER A 191 1.37 12.11 20.32
C SER A 191 0.57 12.11 19.01
N VAL A 192 0.24 10.90 18.53
CA VAL A 192 -0.51 10.65 17.29
C VAL A 192 -1.65 9.65 17.56
N PRO A 193 -2.66 10.03 18.37
CA PRO A 193 -3.62 9.08 18.95
C PRO A 193 -4.55 8.41 17.94
N ARG A 194 -4.58 8.89 16.69
CA ARG A 194 -5.42 8.34 15.62
C ARG A 194 -4.63 7.60 14.55
N LEU A 195 -3.31 7.52 14.69
CA LEU A 195 -2.45 6.81 13.75
C LEU A 195 -2.79 5.32 13.78
N ARG A 196 -3.19 4.80 12.62
CA ARG A 196 -3.59 3.40 12.43
C ARG A 196 -2.88 2.74 11.25
N CYS A 197 -2.29 3.53 10.37
CA CYS A 197 -1.71 3.06 9.12
C CYS A 197 -0.31 3.62 8.91
N LEU A 198 0.64 2.74 8.59
CA LEU A 198 2.03 3.06 8.31
C LEU A 198 2.43 2.51 6.94
N HIS A 199 2.92 3.39 6.08
CA HIS A 199 3.54 3.02 4.81
C HIS A 199 5.02 3.35 4.87
N LEU A 200 5.87 2.34 4.84
CA LEU A 200 7.32 2.48 4.91
C LEU A 200 7.94 1.86 3.66
N SER A 201 8.41 2.71 2.75
CA SER A 201 9.26 2.28 1.64
C SER A 201 10.70 2.61 1.96
N LEU A 202 11.51 1.61 2.26
CA LEU A 202 12.91 1.73 2.67
C LEU A 202 13.82 0.88 1.77
N PRO A 203 15.09 1.27 1.55
CA PRO A 203 15.99 0.49 0.71
C PRO A 203 16.39 -0.83 1.37
N THR A 204 16.65 -0.82 2.67
CA THR A 204 17.16 -1.97 3.42
C THR A 204 16.36 -2.18 4.70
N THR A 205 16.48 -3.38 5.28
CA THR A 205 15.90 -3.73 6.57
C THR A 205 16.71 -3.22 7.77
N ALA A 206 17.94 -2.75 7.55
CA ALA A 206 18.81 -2.26 8.64
C ALA A 206 18.18 -1.12 9.46
N GLU A 207 17.39 -0.27 8.80
CA GLU A 207 16.74 0.86 9.47
C GLU A 207 15.65 0.42 10.45
N PHE A 208 15.13 -0.80 10.36
CA PHE A 208 14.16 -1.30 11.33
C PHE A 208 14.78 -1.55 12.71
N ALA A 209 16.10 -1.73 12.81
CA ALA A 209 16.79 -1.84 14.09
C ALA A 209 16.59 -0.59 14.97
N ARG A 210 16.47 0.59 14.33
CA ARG A 210 16.33 1.88 15.03
C ARG A 210 15.07 1.99 15.87
N PHE A 211 14.01 1.29 15.47
CA PHE A 211 12.77 1.26 16.23
C PHE A 211 12.94 0.66 17.62
N PHE A 212 14.01 -0.12 17.85
CA PHE A 212 14.31 -0.77 19.13
C PHE A 212 15.42 -0.08 19.93
N GLU A 213 16.04 0.99 19.42
CA GLU A 213 17.07 1.74 20.15
C GLU A 213 16.42 2.48 21.34
N SER A 214 16.59 2.03 22.58
CA SER A 214 15.91 2.64 23.73
C SER A 214 16.44 4.02 24.09
N SER A 215 15.54 4.97 24.36
CA SER A 215 15.84 6.21 25.10
C SER A 215 14.90 6.30 26.29
N GLY A 216 15.42 6.44 27.52
CA GLY A 216 14.67 6.25 28.78
C GLY A 216 13.47 7.17 29.03
N TYR A 217 13.21 8.16 28.17
CA TYR A 217 12.08 9.09 28.25
C TYR A 217 11.09 8.99 27.08
N ALA A 218 11.34 8.10 26.12
CA ALA A 218 10.47 7.91 24.96
C ALA A 218 9.39 6.85 25.23
N ARG A 219 8.25 6.98 24.54
CA ARG A 219 7.27 5.88 24.45
C ARG A 219 7.93 4.65 23.85
N ASP A 220 7.57 3.49 24.39
CA ASP A 220 7.99 2.23 23.79
C ASP A 220 7.34 2.11 22.40
N PHE A 221 8.17 1.79 21.41
CA PHE A 221 7.70 1.63 20.05
C PHE A 221 6.77 0.41 19.91
N THR A 222 6.84 -0.53 20.86
CA THR A 222 5.88 -1.65 20.94
C THR A 222 4.45 -1.17 21.19
N GLU A 223 4.25 -0.09 21.96
CA GLU A 223 2.93 0.51 22.20
C GLU A 223 2.39 1.18 20.93
N ILE A 224 3.25 1.93 20.23
CA ILE A 224 2.89 2.60 18.98
C ILE A 224 2.46 1.57 17.93
N PHE A 225 3.23 0.50 17.76
CA PHE A 225 2.91 -0.56 16.80
C PHE A 225 1.71 -1.41 17.22
N GLY A 226 1.44 -1.57 18.53
CA GLY A 226 0.30 -2.30 19.04
C GLY A 226 -1.07 -1.74 18.60
N GLU A 227 -1.13 -0.44 18.29
CA GLU A 227 -2.34 0.25 17.82
C GLU A 227 -2.47 0.28 16.30
N ILE A 228 -1.42 -0.10 15.55
CA ILE A 228 -1.43 -0.12 14.09
C ILE A 228 -2.38 -1.21 13.58
N GLU A 229 -3.30 -0.79 12.72
CA GLU A 229 -4.23 -1.68 12.02
C GLU A 229 -3.71 -2.03 10.63
N GLU A 230 -2.81 -1.23 10.06
CA GLU A 230 -2.39 -1.36 8.66
C GLU A 230 -0.92 -1.07 8.48
N LEU A 231 -0.25 -2.02 7.84
CA LEU A 231 1.19 -1.97 7.68
C LEU A 231 1.55 -2.32 6.25
N HIS A 232 2.11 -1.33 5.57
CA HIS A 232 2.57 -1.43 4.19
C HIS A 232 4.08 -1.21 4.18
N ILE A 233 4.83 -2.23 3.77
CA ILE A 233 6.29 -2.20 3.77
C ILE A 233 6.79 -2.54 2.38
N THR A 234 7.64 -1.66 1.85
CA THR A 234 8.30 -1.86 0.57
C THR A 234 9.81 -1.80 0.79
N ILE A 235 10.51 -2.87 0.42
CA ILE A 235 11.97 -2.94 0.44
C ILE A 235 12.47 -2.70 -1.00
N ASN A 236 12.96 -1.49 -1.26
CA ASN A 236 13.13 -0.97 -2.63
C ASN A 236 14.59 -0.92 -3.15
N ASP A 237 15.58 -1.45 -2.42
CA ASP A 237 16.98 -1.52 -2.90
C ASP A 237 17.22 -2.70 -3.87
N SER A 238 16.70 -2.50 -5.07
CA SER A 238 17.14 -3.20 -6.28
C SER A 238 17.88 -2.22 -7.17
N THR A 239 19.15 -2.49 -7.42
CA THR A 239 19.82 -2.01 -8.62
C THR A 239 19.10 -2.61 -9.83
N GLY A 240 18.13 -1.85 -10.35
CA GLY A 240 17.51 -2.04 -11.66
C GLY A 240 16.27 -2.95 -11.74
N SER A 241 15.58 -2.81 -12.88
CA SER A 241 14.21 -3.26 -13.18
C SER A 241 13.93 -4.77 -13.13
N ASP A 242 14.92 -5.60 -12.78
CA ASP A 242 14.84 -7.06 -12.75
C ASP A 242 15.31 -7.67 -11.42
N GLY A 243 15.28 -6.92 -10.30
CA GLY A 243 15.93 -7.25 -9.01
C GLY A 243 15.74 -8.65 -8.38
N ARG A 244 14.81 -9.48 -8.87
CA ARG A 244 14.66 -10.91 -8.52
C ARG A 244 15.14 -11.90 -9.59
N ARG A 245 15.17 -11.50 -10.87
CA ARG A 245 15.45 -12.36 -12.06
C ARG A 245 16.82 -12.08 -12.68
N HIS A 246 17.27 -10.82 -12.71
CA HIS A 246 18.59 -10.44 -13.21
C HIS A 246 19.24 -9.46 -12.22
N PRO A 247 20.05 -9.94 -11.26
CA PRO A 247 20.80 -9.05 -10.40
C PRO A 247 21.80 -8.26 -11.27
N LYS A 248 21.59 -6.95 -11.43
CA LYS A 248 22.59 -6.08 -12.04
C LYS A 248 23.62 -5.64 -11.02
N TRP A 249 24.86 -5.61 -11.49
CA TRP A 249 26.01 -4.97 -10.87
C TRP A 249 26.23 -3.59 -11.53
N PRO A 250 26.74 -2.59 -10.80
CA PRO A 250 27.16 -2.61 -9.38
C PRO A 250 25.97 -2.60 -8.41
N ARG A 251 26.21 -3.01 -7.16
CA ARG A 251 25.23 -2.88 -6.06
C ARG A 251 25.23 -1.43 -5.55
N SER A 252 24.10 -0.95 -5.04
CA SER A 252 24.04 0.36 -4.39
C SER A 252 24.98 0.42 -3.19
N VAL A 253 25.40 1.64 -2.81
CA VAL A 253 26.25 1.85 -1.62
C VAL A 253 25.56 1.36 -0.34
N ILE A 254 24.24 1.59 -0.23
CA ILE A 254 23.42 1.14 0.91
C ILE A 254 23.40 -0.39 0.98
N LYS A 255 23.11 -1.09 -0.12
CA LYS A 255 23.07 -2.57 -0.16
C LYS A 255 24.41 -3.21 0.16
N THR A 256 25.50 -2.59 -0.29
CA THR A 256 26.85 -3.10 -0.03
C THR A 256 27.18 -3.01 1.45
N ARG A 257 26.74 -1.95 2.13
CA ARG A 257 26.96 -1.75 3.57
C ARG A 257 25.97 -2.52 4.44
N TYR A 258 24.72 -2.64 4.00
CA TYR A 258 23.62 -3.21 4.77
C TYR A 258 22.88 -4.28 3.94
N PRO A 259 23.46 -5.50 3.86
CA PRO A 259 22.77 -6.62 3.23
C PRO A 259 21.45 -6.93 3.95
N LEU A 260 20.50 -7.50 3.23
CA LEU A 260 19.12 -7.67 3.69
C LEU A 260 18.99 -8.67 4.87
N ASP A 261 19.69 -9.80 4.78
CA ASP A 261 19.47 -10.95 5.67
C ASP A 261 19.82 -10.69 7.14
N PRO A 262 20.96 -10.05 7.49
CA PRO A 262 21.34 -9.86 8.90
C PRO A 262 20.36 -8.96 9.69
N PHE A 263 19.61 -8.10 9.01
CA PHE A 263 18.69 -7.16 9.63
C PHE A 263 17.21 -7.57 9.49
N ALA A 264 16.93 -8.66 8.76
CA ALA A 264 15.58 -9.22 8.63
C ALA A 264 14.87 -9.43 9.99
N PRO A 265 15.55 -9.95 11.05
CA PRO A 265 14.89 -10.21 12.32
C PRO A 265 14.25 -8.97 12.96
N TYR A 266 14.82 -7.78 12.78
CA TYR A 266 14.25 -6.55 13.34
C TYR A 266 12.89 -6.21 12.73
N LEU A 267 12.75 -6.40 11.40
CA LEU A 267 11.47 -6.20 10.73
C LEU A 267 10.44 -7.25 11.20
N ILE A 268 10.84 -8.52 11.29
CA ILE A 268 9.95 -9.59 11.78
C ILE A 268 9.50 -9.32 13.22
N GLN A 269 10.42 -8.89 14.08
CA GLN A 269 10.13 -8.49 15.44
C GLN A 269 9.14 -7.32 15.47
N LEU A 270 9.35 -6.31 14.63
CA LEU A 270 8.49 -5.14 14.56
C LEU A 270 7.06 -5.52 14.17
N ILE A 271 6.89 -6.35 13.14
CA ILE A 271 5.59 -6.88 12.70
C ILE A 271 4.92 -7.65 13.84
N SER A 272 5.68 -8.38 14.66
CA SER A 272 5.12 -9.16 15.78
C SER A 272 4.49 -8.29 16.89
N HIS A 273 4.81 -7.01 16.96
CA HIS A 273 4.19 -6.07 17.89
C HIS A 273 2.85 -5.53 17.40
N ALA A 274 2.55 -5.62 16.10
CA ALA A 274 1.31 -5.12 15.51
C ALA A 274 0.16 -6.13 15.66
N LYS A 275 -0.41 -6.19 16.88
CA LYS A 275 -1.44 -7.19 17.26
C LYS A 275 -2.84 -6.91 16.69
N ARG A 276 -3.06 -5.73 16.09
CA ARG A 276 -4.37 -5.30 15.57
C ARG A 276 -4.42 -5.23 14.05
N LEU A 277 -3.46 -5.84 13.36
CA LEU A 277 -3.39 -5.79 11.90
C LEU A 277 -4.65 -6.35 11.23
N LYS A 278 -5.24 -5.50 10.39
CA LYS A 278 -6.32 -5.80 9.45
C LYS A 278 -5.80 -5.83 8.02
N VAL A 279 -4.77 -5.04 7.70
CA VAL A 279 -4.14 -5.00 6.38
C VAL A 279 -2.64 -5.16 6.54
N PHE A 280 -2.07 -6.13 5.82
CA PHE A 280 -0.63 -6.34 5.77
C PHE A 280 -0.17 -6.47 4.33
N ASN A 281 0.76 -5.60 3.93
CA ASN A 281 1.44 -5.63 2.66
C ASN A 281 2.95 -5.61 2.86
N LEU A 282 3.65 -6.59 2.31
CA LEU A 282 5.10 -6.63 2.26
C LEU A 282 5.57 -6.92 0.84
N GLU A 283 6.21 -5.93 0.23
CA GLU A 283 6.87 -6.03 -1.07
C GLU A 283 8.37 -5.95 -0.88
N SER A 284 9.13 -6.86 -1.49
CA SER A 284 10.58 -6.78 -1.50
C SER A 284 11.15 -6.98 -2.90
N ARG A 285 11.95 -6.03 -3.38
CA ARG A 285 12.59 -6.12 -4.70
C ARG A 285 13.70 -7.18 -4.76
N ALA A 286 14.16 -7.66 -3.61
CA ALA A 286 15.03 -8.84 -3.46
C ALA A 286 14.31 -9.96 -2.70
N TRP A 287 14.78 -11.20 -2.79
CA TRP A 287 14.21 -12.31 -2.02
C TRP A 287 14.38 -12.09 -0.51
N PHE A 288 13.29 -11.81 0.20
CA PHE A 288 13.29 -11.56 1.64
C PHE A 288 12.69 -12.75 2.42
N ASP A 289 13.41 -13.28 3.41
CA ASP A 289 12.91 -14.40 4.22
C ASP A 289 12.00 -13.90 5.35
N VAL A 290 10.76 -14.39 5.35
CA VAL A 290 9.71 -14.09 6.33
C VAL A 290 9.23 -15.33 7.08
N SER A 291 10.05 -16.38 7.09
CA SER A 291 9.71 -17.67 7.71
C SER A 291 9.42 -17.58 9.21
N ASP A 292 9.93 -16.55 9.89
CA ASP A 292 9.79 -16.37 11.34
C ASP A 292 8.64 -15.43 11.74
N LEU A 293 7.76 -15.06 10.78
CA LEU A 293 6.54 -14.32 11.10
C LEU A 293 5.67 -15.08 12.10
N LYS A 294 5.22 -14.38 13.14
CA LYS A 294 4.30 -14.94 14.15
C LYS A 294 2.86 -14.78 13.70
N ALA A 295 2.14 -15.89 13.61
CA ALA A 295 0.75 -15.91 13.16
C ALA A 295 -0.18 -15.05 14.04
N ASP A 296 0.09 -14.95 15.34
CA ASP A 296 -0.75 -14.24 16.33
C ASP A 296 -1.04 -12.78 15.95
N ALA A 297 -0.10 -12.11 15.27
CA ALA A 297 -0.27 -10.74 14.79
C ALA A 297 -1.38 -10.59 13.73
N PHE A 298 -1.79 -11.70 13.09
CA PHE A 298 -2.69 -11.73 11.93
C PHE A 298 -4.10 -12.22 12.26
N SER A 299 -4.47 -12.31 13.54
CA SER A 299 -5.81 -12.78 13.97
C SER A 299 -6.99 -11.95 13.47
N ARG A 300 -6.77 -10.67 13.15
CA ARG A 300 -7.81 -9.75 12.65
C ARG A 300 -7.63 -9.40 11.17
N LEU A 301 -6.76 -10.14 10.48
CA LEU A 301 -6.32 -9.82 9.14
C LEU A 301 -7.46 -10.01 8.13
N LYS A 302 -7.73 -8.95 7.36
CA LYS A 302 -8.74 -8.91 6.29
C LYS A 302 -8.10 -8.93 4.91
N SER A 303 -6.93 -8.31 4.78
CA SER A 303 -6.18 -8.23 3.53
C SER A 303 -4.72 -8.59 3.75
N PHE A 304 -4.23 -9.54 2.95
CA PHE A 304 -2.86 -10.05 3.03
C PHE A 304 -2.21 -9.99 1.66
N ARG A 305 -1.10 -9.24 1.55
CA ARG A 305 -0.24 -9.23 0.37
C ARG A 305 1.20 -9.51 0.73
N LEU A 306 1.78 -10.44 -0.01
CA LEU A 306 3.18 -10.75 0.02
C LEU A 306 3.72 -10.74 -1.40
N GLU A 307 4.85 -10.06 -1.58
CA GLU A 307 5.52 -10.00 -2.86
C GLU A 307 7.04 -10.14 -2.74
N GLY A 308 7.63 -11.11 -3.44
CA GLY A 308 9.09 -11.26 -3.49
C GLY A 308 9.71 -11.87 -2.26
N VAL A 309 8.97 -12.71 -1.55
CA VAL A 309 9.40 -13.26 -0.27
C VAL A 309 9.66 -14.76 -0.32
N ARG A 310 10.49 -15.23 0.60
CA ARG A 310 10.70 -16.63 0.94
C ARG A 310 9.99 -16.92 2.25
N ILE A 311 9.27 -18.03 2.34
CA ILE A 311 8.50 -18.38 3.53
C ILE A 311 8.39 -19.89 3.70
N LYS A 312 8.37 -20.39 4.94
CA LYS A 312 8.00 -21.79 5.24
C LYS A 312 6.50 -22.00 5.01
N HIS A 313 6.10 -23.14 4.44
CA HIS A 313 4.69 -23.46 4.26
C HIS A 313 3.89 -23.42 5.58
N GLU A 314 4.47 -23.90 6.69
CA GLU A 314 3.82 -23.90 8.01
C GLU A 314 3.50 -22.49 8.49
N THR A 315 4.42 -21.53 8.28
CA THR A 315 4.23 -20.14 8.68
C THR A 315 3.07 -19.53 7.90
N LEU A 316 3.06 -19.69 6.58
CA LEU A 316 1.99 -19.19 5.72
C LEU A 316 0.64 -19.84 6.07
N ARG A 317 0.63 -21.15 6.28
CA ARG A 317 -0.56 -21.91 6.68
C ARG A 317 -1.11 -21.43 8.02
N LYS A 318 -0.26 -21.24 9.02
CA LYS A 318 -0.66 -20.73 10.34
C LYS A 318 -1.27 -19.32 10.25
N ILE A 319 -0.75 -18.45 9.39
CA ILE A 319 -1.34 -17.12 9.12
C ILE A 319 -2.76 -17.28 8.57
N PHE A 320 -2.97 -18.14 7.58
CA PHE A 320 -4.32 -18.38 7.01
C PHE A 320 -5.29 -18.98 8.02
N ILE A 321 -4.83 -19.92 8.86
CA ILE A 321 -5.64 -20.48 9.95
C ILE A 321 -6.01 -19.38 10.95
N GLN A 322 -5.04 -18.56 11.38
CA GLN A 322 -5.26 -17.51 12.38
C GLN A 322 -6.19 -16.40 11.87
N ALA A 323 -6.14 -16.09 10.58
CA ALA A 323 -6.96 -15.07 9.93
C ALA A 323 -8.29 -15.59 9.37
N HIS A 324 -8.59 -16.89 9.51
CA HIS A 324 -9.64 -17.61 8.79
C HIS A 324 -11.01 -16.91 8.81
N ASP A 325 -11.40 -16.31 9.94
CA ASP A 325 -12.74 -15.75 10.10
C ASP A 325 -12.88 -14.34 9.54
N GLU A 326 -11.79 -13.61 9.34
CA GLU A 326 -11.80 -12.21 8.89
C GLU A 326 -11.21 -12.02 7.49
N LEU A 327 -10.40 -12.97 7.01
CA LEU A 327 -9.65 -12.84 5.76
C LEU A 327 -10.60 -12.76 4.55
N ARG A 328 -10.49 -11.66 3.81
CA ARG A 328 -11.30 -11.37 2.62
C ARG A 328 -10.48 -11.38 1.34
N ARG A 329 -9.19 -11.08 1.45
CA ARG A 329 -8.32 -10.83 0.32
C ARG A 329 -6.91 -11.39 0.53
N VAL A 330 -6.43 -12.12 -0.46
CA VAL A 330 -5.07 -12.70 -0.48
C VAL A 330 -4.42 -12.42 -1.83
N GLN A 331 -3.26 -11.75 -1.81
CA GLN A 331 -2.39 -11.57 -2.96
C GLN A 331 -1.01 -12.18 -2.69
N LEU A 332 -0.62 -13.16 -3.49
CA LEU A 332 0.68 -13.80 -3.41
C LEU A 332 1.38 -13.66 -4.75
N THR A 333 2.45 -12.87 -4.80
CA THR A 333 3.16 -12.62 -6.05
C THR A 333 4.65 -12.93 -5.85
N ASP A 334 5.24 -13.74 -6.73
CA ASP A 334 6.64 -14.18 -6.63
C ASP A 334 6.98 -14.66 -5.21
N ILE A 335 6.30 -15.69 -4.70
CA ILE A 335 6.62 -16.30 -3.40
C ILE A 335 7.38 -17.60 -3.59
N ARG A 336 8.41 -17.84 -2.78
CA ARG A 336 9.18 -19.10 -2.78
C ARG A 336 9.03 -19.84 -1.46
N LEU A 337 8.46 -21.03 -1.50
CA LEU A 337 8.42 -21.89 -0.32
C LEU A 337 9.81 -22.43 0.00
N MET A 338 10.23 -22.24 1.26
CA MET A 338 11.49 -22.77 1.79
C MET A 338 11.35 -24.25 2.19
N THR A 339 10.15 -24.66 2.58
CA THR A 339 9.81 -26.03 2.99
C THR A 339 8.37 -26.37 2.62
N GLY A 340 8.06 -27.67 2.51
CA GLY A 340 6.71 -28.19 2.23
C GLY A 340 6.20 -27.86 0.83
N THR A 341 4.90 -28.06 0.58
CA THR A 341 4.26 -27.87 -0.73
C THR A 341 3.21 -26.76 -0.70
N TRP A 342 2.82 -26.21 -1.85
CA TRP A 342 1.66 -25.30 -1.93
C TRP A 342 0.37 -26.03 -1.59
N GLU A 343 0.27 -27.31 -1.96
CA GLU A 343 -0.76 -28.21 -1.44
C GLU A 343 -0.81 -28.19 0.09
N SER A 344 0.33 -28.19 0.79
CA SER A 344 0.34 -28.14 2.26
C SER A 344 -0.06 -26.76 2.81
N VAL A 345 0.07 -25.69 2.02
CA VAL A 345 -0.37 -24.33 2.39
C VAL A 345 -1.89 -24.22 2.26
N PHE A 346 -2.43 -24.66 1.12
CA PHE A 346 -3.84 -24.50 0.77
C PHE A 346 -4.72 -25.67 1.22
N GLY A 347 -4.12 -26.83 1.50
CA GLY A 347 -4.80 -28.08 1.83
C GLY A 347 -5.01 -28.32 3.32
N GLY A 348 -6.12 -29.02 3.63
CA GLY A 348 -6.43 -29.60 4.94
C GLY A 348 -7.82 -29.26 5.47
N HIS A 349 -8.46 -30.22 6.15
CA HIS A 349 -9.83 -30.12 6.69
C HIS A 349 -10.08 -29.00 7.73
N MET A 350 -9.02 -28.46 8.35
CA MET A 350 -9.05 -27.31 9.28
C MET A 350 -8.55 -26.01 8.64
N ALA A 351 -7.98 -26.09 7.43
CA ALA A 351 -7.63 -24.97 6.57
C ALA A 351 -8.71 -24.83 5.51
N LEU A 352 -9.98 -24.88 5.94
CA LEU A 352 -11.08 -24.50 5.07
C LEU A 352 -10.76 -23.11 4.51
N PRO A 353 -10.95 -22.89 3.21
CA PRO A 353 -10.67 -21.59 2.64
C PRO A 353 -11.51 -20.54 3.40
N PRO A 354 -10.92 -19.41 3.82
CA PRO A 354 -11.58 -18.44 4.68
C PRO A 354 -12.99 -18.12 4.16
N CYS A 355 -14.01 -18.28 5.00
CA CYS A 355 -15.41 -18.20 4.58
C CYS A 355 -15.79 -16.82 4.00
N LYS A 356 -15.00 -15.79 4.32
CA LYS A 356 -15.17 -14.43 3.82
C LYS A 356 -14.28 -14.09 2.62
N LEU A 357 -13.41 -15.00 2.18
CA LEU A 357 -12.48 -14.79 1.08
C LEU A 357 -13.26 -14.54 -0.22
N SER A 358 -13.11 -13.34 -0.76
CA SER A 358 -13.78 -12.87 -1.97
C SER A 358 -12.79 -12.38 -3.02
N TRP A 359 -11.49 -12.42 -2.75
CA TRP A 359 -10.46 -12.05 -3.72
C TRP A 359 -9.19 -12.86 -3.49
N LEU A 360 -8.69 -13.52 -4.54
CA LEU A 360 -7.47 -14.32 -4.53
C LEU A 360 -6.70 -14.06 -5.82
N SER A 361 -5.44 -13.66 -5.68
CA SER A 361 -4.48 -13.57 -6.77
C SER A 361 -3.19 -14.28 -6.37
N VAL A 362 -2.73 -15.18 -7.24
CA VAL A 362 -1.48 -15.93 -7.06
C VAL A 362 -0.72 -15.90 -8.38
N GLU A 363 0.50 -15.40 -8.37
CA GLU A 363 1.30 -15.18 -9.57
C GLU A 363 2.79 -15.46 -9.31
N GLY A 364 3.45 -16.24 -10.16
CA GLY A 364 4.91 -16.43 -10.07
C GLY A 364 5.41 -17.17 -8.82
N CYS A 365 4.51 -17.81 -8.07
CA CYS A 365 4.82 -18.55 -6.86
C CYS A 365 5.54 -19.87 -7.17
N GLY A 366 6.27 -20.45 -6.22
CA GLY A 366 6.97 -21.72 -6.43
C GLY A 366 7.85 -22.11 -5.25
N TYR A 367 8.94 -22.83 -5.53
CA TYR A 367 9.86 -23.33 -4.51
C TYR A 367 11.20 -22.61 -4.55
N SER A 368 11.82 -22.47 -3.38
CA SER A 368 13.19 -21.95 -3.27
C SER A 368 14.20 -22.99 -3.75
N ARG A 369 15.22 -22.56 -4.51
CA ARG A 369 16.35 -23.42 -4.94
C ARG A 369 17.18 -23.95 -3.77
N THR A 370 17.17 -23.24 -2.65
CA THR A 370 17.89 -23.60 -1.42
C THR A 370 16.99 -24.24 -0.37
N GLY A 371 15.70 -24.45 -0.69
CA GLY A 371 14.73 -25.04 0.22
C GLY A 371 14.68 -26.57 0.15
N THR A 372 14.02 -27.20 1.11
CA THR A 372 13.86 -28.67 1.17
C THR A 372 12.88 -29.22 0.14
N SER A 373 12.18 -28.34 -0.57
CA SER A 373 11.23 -28.67 -1.64
C SER A 373 11.77 -28.30 -3.03
N ALA A 374 13.08 -28.08 -3.16
CA ALA A 374 13.71 -27.67 -4.41
C ALA A 374 13.50 -28.67 -5.57
N GLN A 375 13.28 -29.95 -5.26
CA GLN A 375 12.94 -30.99 -6.24
C GLN A 375 11.63 -30.73 -7.00
N HIS A 376 10.73 -29.90 -6.46
CA HIS A 376 9.45 -29.58 -7.08
C HIS A 376 9.51 -28.32 -7.97
N ILE A 377 10.68 -27.72 -8.16
CA ILE A 377 10.83 -26.51 -9.00
C ILE A 377 10.48 -26.82 -10.46
N GLY A 378 9.46 -26.15 -10.98
CA GLY A 378 9.10 -26.21 -12.40
C GLY A 378 9.87 -25.19 -13.22
N TYR A 379 10.29 -25.59 -14.43
CA TYR A 379 10.82 -24.70 -15.45
C TYR A 379 9.69 -24.27 -16.38
N SER A 380 8.94 -23.21 -16.04
CA SER A 380 7.98 -22.64 -16.99
C SER A 380 8.71 -21.68 -17.93
N LEU A 381 8.73 -21.98 -19.23
CA LEU A 381 9.36 -21.15 -20.28
C LEU A 381 8.40 -20.10 -20.87
N SER A 382 7.14 -20.06 -20.45
CA SER A 382 6.12 -19.11 -20.92
C SER A 382 5.44 -18.36 -19.77
N HIS A 383 5.11 -17.08 -20.04
CA HIS A 383 4.32 -16.06 -19.31
C HIS A 383 3.44 -16.51 -18.11
N PRO A 384 3.20 -15.64 -17.11
CA PRO A 384 3.28 -15.99 -15.70
C PRO A 384 2.23 -17.01 -15.26
N ALA A 385 2.68 -18.24 -15.01
CA ALA A 385 1.90 -19.26 -14.32
C ALA A 385 1.72 -18.86 -12.83
N ALA A 386 0.57 -19.19 -12.25
CA ALA A 386 0.32 -19.00 -10.81
C ALA A 386 1.41 -19.70 -9.98
N PHE A 387 1.78 -20.93 -10.37
CA PHE A 387 2.93 -21.64 -9.82
C PHE A 387 3.95 -22.04 -10.89
N SER A 388 5.23 -21.93 -10.54
CA SER A 388 6.36 -22.57 -11.22
C SER A 388 6.72 -23.87 -10.47
N THR A 389 5.88 -24.89 -10.62
CA THR A 389 5.95 -26.17 -9.87
C THR A 389 5.82 -27.38 -10.79
N MET A 390 6.51 -28.47 -10.46
CA MET A 390 6.28 -29.81 -11.02
C MET A 390 5.37 -30.69 -10.13
N HIS A 391 5.01 -30.20 -8.93
CA HIS A 391 4.12 -30.91 -8.01
C HIS A 391 2.67 -30.65 -8.39
N GLY A 392 2.10 -31.56 -9.19
CA GLY A 392 0.72 -31.47 -9.70
C GLY A 392 -0.37 -31.11 -8.67
N PRO A 393 -0.34 -31.67 -7.44
CA PRO A 393 -1.33 -31.34 -6.40
C PRO A 393 -1.41 -29.86 -6.00
N ASP A 394 -0.36 -29.07 -6.23
CA ASP A 394 -0.38 -27.61 -6.01
C ASP A 394 -1.46 -26.93 -6.86
N TRP A 395 -1.65 -27.39 -8.09
CA TRP A 395 -2.63 -26.82 -9.01
C TRP A 395 -4.07 -27.19 -8.64
N LEU A 396 -4.27 -28.40 -8.12
CA LEU A 396 -5.60 -28.88 -7.69
C LEU A 396 -6.11 -28.07 -6.50
N THR A 397 -5.30 -27.94 -5.45
CA THR A 397 -5.68 -27.18 -4.24
C THR A 397 -5.90 -25.68 -4.53
N TYR A 398 -5.14 -25.10 -5.45
CA TYR A 398 -5.38 -23.73 -5.89
C TYR A 398 -6.66 -23.56 -6.72
N ALA A 399 -6.98 -24.52 -7.57
CA ALA A 399 -8.24 -24.54 -8.32
C ALA A 399 -9.47 -24.64 -7.37
N GLU A 400 -9.35 -25.40 -6.28
CA GLU A 400 -10.37 -25.46 -5.22
C GLU A 400 -10.56 -24.10 -4.55
N TRP A 401 -9.46 -23.42 -4.17
CA TRP A 401 -9.51 -22.08 -3.61
C TRP A 401 -10.14 -21.06 -4.56
N LYS A 402 -9.77 -21.06 -5.86
CA LYS A 402 -10.41 -20.20 -6.88
C LYS A 402 -11.92 -20.44 -6.97
N SER A 403 -12.32 -21.71 -6.97
CA SER A 403 -13.73 -22.11 -7.05
C SER A 403 -14.50 -21.62 -5.82
N LEU A 404 -13.92 -21.72 -4.63
CA LEU A 404 -14.52 -21.22 -3.41
C LEU A 404 -14.62 -19.69 -3.38
N VAL A 405 -13.59 -18.97 -3.80
CA VAL A 405 -13.67 -17.50 -3.92
C VAL A 405 -14.85 -17.10 -4.80
N ASN A 406 -15.00 -17.74 -5.97
CA ASN A 406 -16.13 -17.48 -6.84
C ASN A 406 -17.47 -17.89 -6.21
N ALA A 407 -17.54 -19.00 -5.47
CA ALA A 407 -18.75 -19.40 -4.75
C ALA A 407 -19.14 -18.38 -3.67
N ASN A 408 -18.17 -17.85 -2.92
CA ASN A 408 -18.39 -16.80 -1.92
C ASN A 408 -18.87 -15.49 -2.56
N ARG A 409 -18.30 -15.10 -3.71
CA ARG A 409 -18.74 -13.92 -4.48
C ARG A 409 -20.17 -14.12 -5.01
N CYS A 410 -20.49 -15.28 -5.58
CA CYS A 410 -21.84 -15.60 -6.05
C CYS A 410 -22.89 -15.53 -4.92
N ARG A 411 -22.58 -16.05 -3.72
CA ARG A 411 -23.46 -15.95 -2.54
C ARG A 411 -23.72 -14.52 -2.08
N ARG A 412 -22.88 -13.57 -2.49
CA ARG A 412 -22.98 -12.14 -2.18
C ARG A 412 -23.41 -11.31 -3.39
N GLU A 413 -23.90 -11.95 -4.45
CA GLU A 413 -24.35 -11.28 -5.68
C GLU A 413 -23.24 -10.46 -6.37
N MET A 414 -21.98 -10.84 -6.15
CA MET A 414 -20.83 -10.17 -6.76
C MET A 414 -20.39 -10.88 -8.06
N PRO A 415 -19.89 -10.14 -9.07
CA PRO A 415 -19.27 -10.73 -10.26
C PRO A 415 -18.14 -11.69 -9.89
N LYS A 416 -17.84 -12.69 -10.74
CA LYS A 416 -16.68 -13.59 -10.51
C LYS A 416 -15.38 -12.80 -10.38
N CYS A 417 -14.44 -13.30 -9.58
CA CYS A 417 -13.14 -12.66 -9.44
C CYS A 417 -12.33 -12.82 -10.73
N VAL A 418 -11.81 -11.71 -11.26
CA VAL A 418 -11.07 -11.68 -12.54
C VAL A 418 -9.87 -12.64 -12.52
N TYR A 419 -9.15 -12.69 -11.39
CA TYR A 419 -7.99 -13.58 -11.19
C TYR A 419 -8.35 -15.05 -10.89
N CYS A 420 -9.61 -15.32 -10.56
CA CYS A 420 -10.13 -16.67 -10.30
C CYS A 420 -10.87 -17.26 -11.49
N SER A 421 -10.81 -16.61 -12.66
CA SER A 421 -11.25 -17.23 -13.90
C SER A 421 -10.25 -18.32 -14.32
N PHE A 422 -10.77 -19.44 -14.83
CA PHE A 422 -9.96 -20.34 -15.63
C PHE A 422 -9.85 -19.71 -17.02
N PRO A 423 -8.67 -19.74 -17.67
CA PRO A 423 -8.61 -19.36 -19.08
C PRO A 423 -9.62 -20.22 -19.84
N PRO A 424 -10.38 -19.64 -20.79
CA PRO A 424 -11.27 -20.45 -21.62
C PRO A 424 -10.43 -21.55 -22.29
N PRO A 425 -10.94 -22.79 -22.38
CA PRO A 425 -10.23 -23.84 -23.08
C PRO A 425 -9.89 -23.34 -24.49
N HIS A 426 -8.62 -23.43 -24.86
CA HIS A 426 -8.17 -23.13 -26.22
C HIS A 426 -9.10 -23.86 -27.19
N GLN A 427 -9.90 -23.12 -27.95
CA GLN A 427 -10.61 -23.72 -29.07
C GLN A 427 -9.52 -24.29 -29.98
N PRO A 428 -9.57 -25.59 -30.32
CA PRO A 428 -8.64 -26.15 -31.28
C PRO A 428 -8.83 -25.37 -32.58
N THR A 429 -7.78 -24.67 -33.00
CA THR A 429 -7.67 -24.21 -34.38
C THR A 429 -7.68 -25.46 -35.23
N VAL A 430 -8.84 -25.74 -35.84
CA VAL A 430 -8.97 -26.76 -36.88
C VAL A 430 -8.01 -26.34 -38.01
N PRO A 431 -7.18 -27.27 -38.52
CA PRO A 431 -6.15 -26.98 -39.51
C PRO A 431 -6.68 -26.41 -40.82
#